data_AF-A0A7M3XLB5-F1
#
_entry.id   AF-A0A7M3XLB5-F1
#
_cell.length_a   1.000
_cell.length_b   1.000
_cell.length_c   1.000
_cell.angle_alpha   90.00
_cell.angle_beta   90.00
_cell.angle_gamma   90.00
#
_symmetry.space_group_name_H-M   'P 1'
#
loop_
_entity.id
_entity.type
_entity.pdbx_description
1 polymer ?
#
loop_
_entity_poly.entity_id
_entity_poly.type
_entity_poly.pdbx_seq_one_letter_code
_entity_poly.pdbx_strand_id
1 'polypeptide(L)'
;GDLDDDNDGVEDDYDCVPHDASISCIDSDEDGVDDDDDAFPHDSTEWADTDGDGVGDNADTDDDDDGWSDQDEVECGSQLVDSGSMPLDSDGDGECDALDSDDDDDGVVDSDDAFPIDPNEWSDGDGDGIGNNADKDDDGDGWEDSTESDCDSDPMNVEVSPKDMDGDGACDIQDPDDDGDGVADGDDAFPLNKAEWLDTDGDGLGDNSDLDDDGDQFTDEYELDCMSDSLDPDSSPIDSDGDGICDAMDVFDDSTSNDTPGFGLISLISVLALAALARRE
;
A
#
# COMPACT_ATOMS: atom_id res chain seq x y z
N GLY A 1 -48.94 68.80 32.27
CA GLY A 1 -50.04 68.40 33.15
C GLY A 1 -49.37 68.27 34.47
N ASP A 2 -49.28 67.04 34.98
CA ASP A 2 -48.00 66.56 35.50
C ASP A 2 -46.87 66.79 34.47
N LEU A 3 -45.62 66.81 34.89
CA LEU A 3 -44.47 66.95 33.97
C LEU A 3 -43.59 65.70 33.95
N ASP A 4 -43.95 64.71 34.75
CA ASP A 4 -43.21 63.47 35.03
C ASP A 4 -44.29 62.49 35.57
N ASP A 5 -45.03 61.89 34.64
CA ASP A 5 -46.29 61.18 34.87
C ASP A 5 -46.10 59.83 35.60
N ASP A 6 -44.90 59.24 35.56
CA ASP A 6 -44.54 58.01 36.27
C ASP A 6 -43.53 58.20 37.41
N ASN A 7 -42.97 59.41 37.52
CA ASN A 7 -42.17 59.86 38.64
C ASN A 7 -40.76 59.23 38.70
N ASP A 8 -40.21 58.85 37.56
CA ASP A 8 -38.88 58.23 37.41
C ASP A 8 -37.71 59.23 37.40
N GLY A 9 -38.01 60.52 37.20
CA GLY A 9 -37.05 61.61 37.19
C GLY A 9 -36.73 62.20 35.80
N VAL A 10 -37.34 61.69 34.73
CA VAL A 10 -37.30 62.23 33.37
C VAL A 10 -38.60 63.01 33.11
N GLU A 11 -38.53 64.19 32.47
CA GLU A 11 -39.76 64.94 32.14
C GLU A 11 -40.49 64.27 30.96
N ASP A 12 -41.84 64.25 30.95
CA ASP A 12 -42.69 63.60 29.94
C ASP A 12 -42.33 63.93 28.48
N ASP A 13 -41.77 65.12 28.21
CA ASP A 13 -41.39 65.58 26.86
C ASP A 13 -40.05 64.95 26.38
N TYR A 14 -39.29 64.33 27.29
CA TYR A 14 -38.00 63.64 27.05
C TYR A 14 -38.05 62.16 27.45
N ASP A 15 -39.10 61.72 28.14
CA ASP A 15 -39.35 60.33 28.45
C ASP A 15 -40.05 59.64 27.27
N CYS A 16 -39.44 58.59 26.72
CA CYS A 16 -40.07 57.81 25.63
C CYS A 16 -41.18 56.87 26.13
N VAL A 17 -41.26 56.65 27.45
CA VAL A 17 -42.23 55.83 28.16
C VAL A 17 -42.84 56.57 29.36
N PRO A 18 -43.50 57.74 29.18
CA PRO A 18 -43.99 58.66 30.25
C PRO A 18 -44.93 58.09 31.33
N HIS A 19 -45.26 56.81 31.25
CA HIS A 19 -46.22 56.15 32.13
C HIS A 19 -45.68 54.84 32.72
N ASP A 20 -44.39 54.52 32.50
CA ASP A 20 -43.75 53.29 32.95
C ASP A 20 -42.32 53.55 33.45
N ALA A 21 -42.23 53.96 34.72
CA ALA A 21 -40.99 54.23 35.44
C ALA A 21 -40.02 53.03 35.57
N SER A 22 -40.33 51.88 34.96
CA SER A 22 -39.46 50.70 34.92
C SER A 22 -38.65 50.55 33.64
N ILE A 23 -38.87 51.42 32.66
CA ILE A 23 -38.15 51.45 31.39
C ILE A 23 -37.48 52.82 31.29
N SER A 24 -36.16 52.83 31.12
CA SER A 24 -35.39 54.03 30.79
C SER A 24 -35.06 53.98 29.30
N CYS A 25 -35.01 55.14 28.66
CA CYS A 25 -34.49 55.33 27.31
C CYS A 25 -33.62 56.57 27.24
N ILE A 26 -32.97 56.84 28.37
CA ILE A 26 -31.89 57.81 28.42
C ILE A 26 -30.74 57.18 27.65
N ASP A 27 -30.28 57.90 26.64
CA ASP A 27 -29.08 57.60 25.85
C ASP A 27 -28.18 58.85 26.03
N SER A 28 -27.24 58.74 26.96
CA SER A 28 -26.47 59.86 27.48
C SER A 28 -25.40 60.37 26.52
N ASP A 29 -24.95 59.55 25.57
CA ASP A 29 -23.92 59.92 24.60
C ASP A 29 -24.39 59.91 23.13
N GLU A 30 -25.66 59.60 22.91
CA GLU A 30 -26.39 59.66 21.65
C GLU A 30 -25.92 58.63 20.60
N ASP A 31 -25.49 57.44 21.03
CA ASP A 31 -25.02 56.36 20.14
C ASP A 31 -26.14 55.40 19.68
N GLY A 32 -27.29 55.46 20.35
CA GLY A 32 -28.48 54.66 20.06
C GLY A 32 -28.67 53.41 20.91
N VAL A 33 -27.86 53.19 21.94
CA VAL A 33 -28.07 52.20 23.01
C VAL A 33 -28.47 52.96 24.29
N ASP A 34 -29.48 52.44 25.01
CA ASP A 34 -29.95 53.11 26.22
C ASP A 34 -28.96 52.84 27.39
N ASP A 35 -28.74 53.82 28.26
CA ASP A 35 -27.78 53.82 29.39
C ASP A 35 -27.85 52.56 30.28
N ASP A 36 -29.00 51.89 30.35
CA ASP A 36 -29.20 50.68 31.16
C ASP A 36 -28.71 49.39 30.47
N ASP A 37 -28.65 49.38 29.14
CA ASP A 37 -28.17 48.28 28.30
C ASP A 37 -26.77 48.54 27.72
N ASP A 38 -26.28 49.78 27.84
CA ASP A 38 -24.97 50.24 27.38
C ASP A 38 -23.86 49.98 28.42
N ALA A 39 -22.80 49.27 28.03
CA ALA A 39 -21.63 49.04 28.87
C ALA A 39 -20.81 50.32 29.14
N PHE A 40 -20.86 51.30 28.23
CA PHE A 40 -20.16 52.58 28.29
C PHE A 40 -21.08 53.79 28.04
N PRO A 41 -22.04 54.11 28.95
CA PRO A 41 -23.10 55.13 28.74
C PRO A 41 -22.66 56.58 28.48
N HIS A 42 -21.36 56.86 28.45
CA HIS A 42 -20.80 58.19 28.26
C HIS A 42 -19.71 58.21 27.16
N ASP A 43 -19.55 57.12 26.42
CA ASP A 43 -18.62 56.99 25.31
C ASP A 43 -19.31 56.43 24.07
N SER A 44 -19.86 57.32 23.25
CA SER A 44 -20.63 57.00 22.03
C SER A 44 -19.94 56.16 20.95
N THR A 45 -18.70 55.72 21.19
CA THR A 45 -17.98 54.80 20.31
C THR A 45 -17.94 53.37 20.84
N GLU A 46 -18.46 53.10 22.04
CA GLU A 46 -18.45 51.79 22.70
C GLU A 46 -19.81 51.53 23.35
N TRP A 47 -20.38 50.34 23.15
CA TRP A 47 -21.68 49.97 23.74
C TRP A 47 -21.71 48.55 24.34
N ALA A 48 -20.73 47.71 24.03
CA ALA A 48 -20.60 46.33 24.50
C ALA A 48 -19.20 46.10 25.11
N ASP A 49 -19.14 45.19 26.07
CA ASP A 49 -17.95 44.75 26.83
C ASP A 49 -18.13 43.24 27.06
N THR A 50 -17.86 42.46 26.02
CA THR A 50 -18.29 41.05 25.93
C THR A 50 -17.59 40.17 26.97
N ASP A 51 -16.30 40.41 27.23
CA ASP A 51 -15.49 39.70 28.22
C ASP A 51 -15.54 40.35 29.63
N GLY A 52 -15.92 41.62 29.72
CA GLY A 52 -16.04 42.36 30.97
C GLY A 52 -14.71 42.92 31.49
N ASP A 53 -13.70 43.13 30.64
CA ASP A 53 -12.40 43.67 31.04
C ASP A 53 -12.40 45.21 31.23
N GLY A 54 -13.43 45.88 30.69
CA GLY A 54 -13.65 47.31 30.75
C GLY A 54 -13.05 48.11 29.58
N VAL A 55 -12.63 47.45 28.52
CA VAL A 55 -12.44 47.97 27.15
C VAL A 55 -13.70 47.58 26.35
N GLY A 56 -14.18 48.46 25.47
CA GLY A 56 -15.36 48.15 24.69
C GLY A 56 -15.01 47.40 23.41
N ASP A 57 -15.92 46.53 22.95
CA ASP A 57 -15.71 45.63 21.79
C ASP A 57 -15.24 46.37 20.51
N ASN A 58 -15.50 47.68 20.32
CA ASN A 58 -14.99 48.37 19.12
C ASN A 58 -13.51 48.78 19.24
N ALA A 59 -12.97 48.82 20.45
CA ALA A 59 -11.59 49.19 20.76
C ALA A 59 -10.76 48.02 21.33
N ASP A 60 -11.41 46.96 21.79
CA ASP A 60 -10.75 45.70 22.12
C ASP A 60 -10.17 45.06 20.85
N THR A 61 -9.25 44.13 21.05
CA THR A 61 -8.65 43.32 20.01
C THR A 61 -8.87 41.83 20.23
N ASP A 62 -9.56 41.46 21.31
CA ASP A 62 -9.92 40.10 21.71
C ASP A 62 -11.24 40.22 22.51
N ASP A 63 -12.35 40.42 21.78
CA ASP A 63 -13.66 40.77 22.34
C ASP A 63 -14.20 39.75 23.39
N ASP A 64 -13.71 38.50 23.40
CA ASP A 64 -14.18 37.45 24.32
C ASP A 64 -13.13 36.82 25.25
N ASP A 65 -11.90 37.33 25.24
CA ASP A 65 -10.73 36.92 26.05
C ASP A 65 -10.46 35.40 25.98
N ASP A 66 -10.66 34.79 24.81
CA ASP A 66 -10.31 33.39 24.56
C ASP A 66 -8.83 33.18 24.18
N GLY A 67 -8.12 34.29 23.92
CA GLY A 67 -6.69 34.34 23.61
C GLY A 67 -6.38 34.47 22.12
N TRP A 68 -7.39 34.57 21.26
CA TRP A 68 -7.25 34.86 19.84
C TRP A 68 -7.65 36.30 19.52
N SER A 69 -6.87 36.99 18.68
CA SER A 69 -7.23 38.36 18.34
C SER A 69 -8.38 38.39 17.33
N ASP A 70 -9.23 39.43 17.36
CA ASP A 70 -10.35 39.59 16.42
C ASP A 70 -9.90 39.50 14.95
N GLN A 71 -8.66 39.94 14.68
CA GLN A 71 -8.07 39.87 13.35
C GLN A 71 -7.81 38.42 12.95
N ASP A 72 -7.21 37.63 13.84
CA ASP A 72 -6.93 36.22 13.60
C ASP A 72 -8.25 35.46 13.49
N GLU A 73 -9.20 35.74 14.39
CA GLU A 73 -10.52 35.13 14.37
C GLU A 73 -11.31 35.36 13.07
N VAL A 74 -11.27 36.57 12.52
CA VAL A 74 -11.88 36.87 11.21
C VAL A 74 -11.18 36.09 10.09
N GLU A 75 -9.87 35.92 10.17
CA GLU A 75 -9.08 35.20 9.17
C GLU A 75 -9.30 33.67 9.26
N CYS A 76 -9.39 33.12 10.47
CA CYS A 76 -9.59 31.72 10.77
C CYS A 76 -11.07 31.29 10.75
N GLY A 77 -12.00 32.24 10.80
CA GLY A 77 -13.44 32.02 10.68
C GLY A 77 -14.14 31.67 12.00
N SER A 78 -13.59 32.05 13.15
CA SER A 78 -14.24 31.99 14.46
C SER A 78 -15.19 33.17 14.70
N GLN A 79 -15.75 33.26 15.90
CA GLN A 79 -16.73 34.28 16.28
C GLN A 79 -16.15 35.17 17.39
N LEU A 80 -16.02 36.46 17.10
CA LEU A 80 -15.47 37.51 17.98
C LEU A 80 -16.00 37.54 19.41
N VAL A 81 -17.27 37.17 19.61
CA VAL A 81 -17.99 37.38 20.87
C VAL A 81 -18.45 36.07 21.50
N ASP A 82 -17.78 34.96 21.19
CA ASP A 82 -18.12 33.62 21.65
C ASP A 82 -16.86 32.81 21.93
N SER A 83 -16.35 32.92 23.17
CA SER A 83 -15.12 32.23 23.62
C SER A 83 -15.15 30.70 23.54
N GLY A 84 -16.29 30.12 23.15
CA GLY A 84 -16.39 28.71 22.77
C GLY A 84 -16.05 28.42 21.30
N SER A 85 -15.76 29.46 20.51
CA SER A 85 -15.63 29.43 19.07
C SER A 85 -14.19 29.57 18.58
N MET A 86 -13.19 29.25 19.39
CA MET A 86 -11.75 29.34 19.08
C MET A 86 -11.37 28.80 17.69
N PRO A 87 -10.42 29.46 16.98
CA PRO A 87 -9.72 28.90 15.83
C PRO A 87 -9.14 27.49 16.08
N LEU A 88 -9.03 26.70 15.00
CA LEU A 88 -8.27 25.45 15.03
C LEU A 88 -6.78 25.78 14.97
N ASP A 89 -6.00 25.13 15.81
CA ASP A 89 -4.56 25.29 16.02
C ASP A 89 -4.04 23.90 16.41
N SER A 90 -3.73 23.11 15.38
CA SER A 90 -3.51 21.66 15.49
C SER A 90 -2.17 21.34 16.16
N ASP A 91 -1.15 22.17 16.00
CA ASP A 91 0.17 22.04 16.62
C ASP A 91 0.33 22.84 17.93
N GLY A 92 -0.52 23.85 18.16
CA GLY A 92 -0.49 24.70 19.35
C GLY A 92 0.58 25.79 19.32
N ASP A 93 1.04 26.24 18.14
CA ASP A 93 2.08 27.26 18.02
C ASP A 93 1.55 28.71 18.10
N GLY A 94 0.23 28.87 17.96
CA GLY A 94 -0.48 30.15 18.04
C GLY A 94 -0.76 30.81 16.68
N GLU A 95 -0.48 30.14 15.57
CA GLU A 95 -1.11 30.38 14.27
C GLU A 95 -2.25 29.35 14.08
N CYS A 96 -3.33 29.73 13.42
CA CYS A 96 -4.43 28.79 13.19
C CYS A 96 -4.19 27.98 11.91
N ASP A 97 -4.76 26.78 11.80
CA ASP A 97 -4.65 25.89 10.62
C ASP A 97 -5.01 26.59 9.29
N ALA A 98 -5.84 27.66 9.34
CA ALA A 98 -6.21 28.39 8.13
C ALA A 98 -5.11 29.35 7.61
N LEU A 99 -4.14 29.68 8.45
CA LEU A 99 -3.05 30.62 8.22
C LEU A 99 -1.66 29.98 8.31
N ASP A 100 -1.56 28.85 9.00
CA ASP A 100 -0.39 28.01 9.04
C ASP A 100 -0.18 27.30 7.68
N SER A 101 1.05 26.84 7.46
CA SER A 101 1.46 26.08 6.28
C SER A 101 1.99 24.69 6.59
N ASP A 102 2.04 24.34 7.87
CA ASP A 102 2.53 23.09 8.45
C ASP A 102 1.70 22.81 9.72
N ASP A 103 0.39 22.54 9.54
CA ASP A 103 -0.65 22.53 10.58
C ASP A 103 -0.35 21.60 11.78
N ASP A 104 0.56 20.62 11.64
CA ASP A 104 0.98 19.73 12.73
C ASP A 104 2.48 19.82 13.11
N ASP A 105 3.21 20.73 12.47
CA ASP A 105 4.60 21.11 12.78
C ASP A 105 5.57 19.90 12.71
N ASP A 106 5.28 18.93 11.84
CA ASP A 106 6.10 17.74 11.62
C ASP A 106 7.29 18.01 10.68
N GLY A 107 7.23 19.13 9.95
CA GLY A 107 8.23 19.62 9.02
C GLY A 107 7.92 19.36 7.54
N VAL A 108 6.73 18.85 7.22
CA VAL A 108 6.19 18.68 5.88
C VAL A 108 5.00 19.61 5.68
N VAL A 109 5.13 20.57 4.77
CA VAL A 109 4.07 21.56 4.52
C VAL A 109 2.76 20.91 4.04
N ASP A 110 1.60 21.41 4.44
CA ASP A 110 0.28 20.80 4.17
C ASP A 110 0.03 20.48 2.69
N SER A 111 0.64 21.27 1.79
CA SER A 111 0.50 21.08 0.34
C SER A 111 1.21 19.85 -0.21
N ASP A 112 2.22 19.35 0.51
CA ASP A 112 3.00 18.15 0.21
C ASP A 112 2.69 17.02 1.23
N ASP A 113 1.94 17.31 2.30
CA ASP A 113 1.55 16.36 3.33
C ASP A 113 0.25 15.61 2.99
N ALA A 114 0.27 14.28 3.13
CA ALA A 114 -0.92 13.43 2.94
C ALA A 114 -1.89 13.47 4.14
N PHE A 115 -1.39 13.75 5.34
CA PHE A 115 -2.12 13.88 6.60
C PHE A 115 -1.71 15.16 7.35
N PRO A 116 -2.14 16.36 6.87
CA PRO A 116 -1.69 17.66 7.41
C PRO A 116 -1.94 17.93 8.90
N ILE A 117 -2.62 17.05 9.63
CA ILE A 117 -2.96 17.26 11.05
C ILE A 117 -2.49 16.10 11.95
N ASP A 118 -1.73 15.15 11.39
CA ASP A 118 -1.15 14.03 12.16
C ASP A 118 0.38 14.09 12.06
N PRO A 119 1.06 14.60 13.11
CA PRO A 119 2.50 14.83 13.06
C PRO A 119 3.35 13.54 13.07
N ASN A 120 2.70 12.39 12.94
CA ASN A 120 3.36 11.09 12.81
C ASN A 120 3.17 10.49 11.42
N GLU A 121 2.47 11.14 10.49
CA GLU A 121 2.17 10.62 9.16
C GLU A 121 2.21 11.74 8.13
N TRP A 122 3.10 11.66 7.14
CA TRP A 122 3.22 12.69 6.08
C TRP A 122 3.12 12.12 4.65
N SER A 123 3.06 10.80 4.51
CA SER A 123 3.04 10.09 3.21
C SER A 123 2.02 8.95 3.23
N ASP A 124 1.38 8.74 2.08
CA ASP A 124 0.40 7.68 1.78
C ASP A 124 0.78 7.10 0.41
N GLY A 125 1.66 6.09 0.41
CA GLY A 125 2.33 5.59 -0.79
C GLY A 125 1.38 4.91 -1.78
N ASP A 126 0.38 4.19 -1.25
CA ASP A 126 -0.60 3.44 -2.03
C ASP A 126 -1.95 4.17 -2.18
N GLY A 127 -2.20 5.21 -1.37
CA GLY A 127 -3.39 6.04 -1.42
C GLY A 127 -4.60 5.43 -0.71
N ASP A 128 -4.40 4.52 0.25
CA ASP A 128 -5.48 3.86 0.99
C ASP A 128 -6.02 4.69 2.17
N GLY A 129 -5.29 5.75 2.55
CA GLY A 129 -5.62 6.65 3.65
C GLY A 129 -5.08 6.24 5.02
N ILE A 130 -4.15 5.29 5.08
CA ILE A 130 -3.29 4.99 6.22
C ILE A 130 -1.89 5.50 5.89
N GLY A 131 -1.28 6.27 6.80
CA GLY A 131 0.05 6.80 6.55
C GLY A 131 1.13 5.73 6.65
N ASN A 132 2.21 5.88 5.87
CA ASN A 132 3.30 4.92 5.76
C ASN A 132 3.97 4.53 7.09
N ASN A 133 3.92 5.35 8.14
CA ASN A 133 4.50 4.95 9.43
C ASN A 133 3.59 3.96 10.20
N ALA A 134 2.29 3.95 9.91
CA ALA A 134 1.29 3.05 10.50
C ALA A 134 0.88 1.91 9.56
N ASP A 135 0.99 2.12 8.25
CA ASP A 135 0.77 1.10 7.25
C ASP A 135 1.88 0.04 7.30
N LYS A 136 1.60 -1.12 6.71
CA LYS A 136 2.52 -2.24 6.62
C LYS A 136 2.76 -2.69 5.18
N ASP A 137 2.06 -2.10 4.22
CA ASP A 137 2.10 -2.43 2.79
C ASP A 137 2.08 -1.10 2.04
N ASP A 138 3.19 -0.36 2.16
CA ASP A 138 3.32 1.05 1.80
C ASP A 138 3.10 1.34 0.29
N ASP A 139 3.12 0.33 -0.56
CA ASP A 139 2.85 0.42 -2.00
C ASP A 139 1.62 -0.35 -2.49
N GLY A 140 0.94 -1.07 -1.60
CA GLY A 140 -0.31 -1.76 -1.83
C GLY A 140 -0.23 -2.92 -2.81
N ASP A 141 0.93 -3.55 -2.95
CA ASP A 141 1.13 -4.70 -3.85
C ASP A 141 0.64 -6.04 -3.25
N GLY A 142 0.37 -6.05 -1.94
CA GLY A 142 -0.12 -7.19 -1.17
C GLY A 142 0.94 -7.91 -0.33
N TRP A 143 2.18 -7.41 -0.30
CA TRP A 143 3.25 -7.90 0.57
C TRP A 143 3.54 -6.92 1.69
N GLU A 144 3.76 -7.41 2.92
CA GLU A 144 4.11 -6.51 4.02
C GLU A 144 5.56 -5.99 3.84
N ASP A 145 5.85 -4.71 4.12
CA ASP A 145 7.17 -4.07 3.94
C ASP A 145 8.31 -4.86 4.62
N SER A 146 7.98 -5.47 5.75
CA SER A 146 8.93 -6.29 6.51
C SER A 146 9.32 -7.56 5.77
N THR A 147 8.38 -8.16 5.05
CA THR A 147 8.60 -9.34 4.20
C THR A 147 9.35 -8.93 2.95
N GLU A 148 8.99 -7.81 2.34
CA GLU A 148 9.69 -7.25 1.20
C GLU A 148 11.17 -6.95 1.48
N SER A 149 11.44 -6.34 2.63
CA SER A 149 12.82 -6.11 3.09
C SER A 149 13.60 -7.42 3.26
N ASP A 150 12.95 -8.49 3.71
CA ASP A 150 13.54 -9.83 3.85
C ASP A 150 13.64 -10.59 2.51
N CYS A 151 12.91 -10.16 1.48
CA CYS A 151 12.82 -10.75 0.14
C CYS A 151 13.51 -9.92 -0.95
N ASP A 152 14.34 -8.93 -0.57
CA ASP A 152 15.08 -8.04 -1.46
C ASP A 152 14.19 -7.28 -2.48
N SER A 153 12.93 -6.97 -2.11
CA SER A 153 12.02 -6.11 -2.88
C SER A 153 11.95 -4.70 -2.29
N ASP A 154 11.23 -3.78 -2.96
CA ASP A 154 11.21 -2.35 -2.64
C ASP A 154 9.83 -1.93 -2.12
N PRO A 155 9.65 -1.71 -0.80
CA PRO A 155 8.33 -1.48 -0.19
C PRO A 155 7.57 -0.22 -0.59
N MET A 156 8.13 0.54 -1.54
CA MET A 156 7.57 1.82 -1.99
C MET A 156 7.27 1.77 -3.49
N ASN A 157 7.25 0.57 -4.08
CA ASN A 157 7.21 0.39 -5.52
C ASN A 157 6.53 -0.91 -5.93
N VAL A 158 5.21 -0.80 -6.10
CA VAL A 158 4.27 -1.84 -6.53
C VAL A 158 4.68 -2.68 -7.76
N GLU A 159 5.62 -2.20 -8.57
CA GLU A 159 6.13 -2.92 -9.75
C GLU A 159 7.29 -3.87 -9.41
N VAL A 160 7.76 -3.87 -8.15
CA VAL A 160 8.90 -4.65 -7.66
C VAL A 160 8.46 -5.44 -6.43
N SER A 161 7.64 -6.46 -6.65
CA SER A 161 7.17 -7.37 -5.60
C SER A 161 8.17 -8.52 -5.36
N PRO A 162 8.11 -9.19 -4.19
CA PRO A 162 8.73 -10.50 -3.99
C PRO A 162 8.32 -11.50 -5.08
N LYS A 163 9.22 -12.42 -5.42
CA LYS A 163 8.88 -13.59 -6.24
C LYS A 163 8.34 -14.68 -5.33
N ASP A 164 7.28 -15.32 -5.78
CA ASP A 164 6.58 -16.41 -5.10
C ASP A 164 6.17 -17.41 -6.19
N MET A 165 7.05 -18.38 -6.45
CA MET A 165 6.98 -19.25 -7.61
C MET A 165 5.83 -20.28 -7.52
N ASP A 166 5.49 -20.75 -6.33
CA ASP A 166 4.38 -21.69 -6.12
C ASP A 166 3.07 -21.01 -5.68
N GLY A 167 3.12 -19.75 -5.26
CA GLY A 167 1.98 -18.93 -4.87
C GLY A 167 1.46 -19.20 -3.46
N ASP A 168 2.30 -19.72 -2.55
CA ASP A 168 1.91 -20.06 -1.19
C ASP A 168 2.01 -18.90 -0.17
N GLY A 169 2.62 -17.79 -0.59
CA GLY A 169 2.81 -16.57 0.19
C GLY A 169 4.15 -16.49 0.94
N ALA A 170 5.05 -17.46 0.77
CA ALA A 170 6.47 -17.29 1.02
C ALA A 170 7.16 -16.80 -0.26
N CYS A 171 8.14 -15.91 -0.14
CA CYS A 171 8.94 -15.54 -1.29
C CYS A 171 10.04 -16.57 -1.54
N ASP A 172 10.49 -16.75 -2.78
CA ASP A 172 11.53 -17.73 -3.19
C ASP A 172 12.84 -17.64 -2.34
N ILE A 173 13.11 -16.51 -1.69
CA ILE A 173 14.31 -16.33 -0.85
C ILE A 173 14.14 -16.96 0.54
N GLN A 174 12.90 -17.03 1.02
CA GLN A 174 12.53 -17.50 2.36
C GLN A 174 11.76 -18.83 2.32
N ASP A 175 11.31 -19.24 1.14
CA ASP A 175 10.69 -20.53 0.90
C ASP A 175 11.76 -21.65 0.88
N PRO A 176 11.52 -22.79 1.54
CA PRO A 176 12.35 -23.99 1.39
C PRO A 176 11.99 -24.91 0.21
N ASP A 177 10.91 -24.65 -0.55
CA ASP A 177 10.42 -25.44 -1.70
C ASP A 177 9.76 -24.50 -2.73
N ASP A 178 10.57 -23.74 -3.47
CA ASP A 178 10.15 -22.60 -4.31
C ASP A 178 9.06 -22.95 -5.33
N ASP A 179 9.05 -24.16 -5.89
CA ASP A 179 8.05 -24.58 -6.89
C ASP A 179 6.93 -25.47 -6.33
N GLY A 180 7.03 -25.83 -5.04
CA GLY A 180 6.06 -26.57 -4.27
C GLY A 180 5.80 -27.98 -4.80
N ASP A 181 6.79 -28.66 -5.40
CA ASP A 181 6.65 -30.04 -5.86
C ASP A 181 6.81 -31.09 -4.75
N GLY A 182 7.32 -30.66 -3.59
CA GLY A 182 7.54 -31.46 -2.40
C GLY A 182 8.99 -31.90 -2.17
N VAL A 183 9.93 -31.45 -3.00
CA VAL A 183 11.38 -31.60 -2.84
C VAL A 183 11.95 -30.24 -2.45
N ALA A 184 12.66 -30.17 -1.33
CA ALA A 184 13.21 -28.89 -0.86
C ALA A 184 14.35 -28.41 -1.77
N ASP A 185 14.50 -27.10 -1.99
CA ASP A 185 15.44 -26.51 -2.96
C ASP A 185 16.90 -26.99 -2.79
N GLY A 186 17.29 -27.28 -1.55
CA GLY A 186 18.63 -27.76 -1.23
C GLY A 186 18.91 -29.19 -1.68
N ASP A 187 17.86 -29.97 -1.89
CA ASP A 187 17.89 -31.35 -2.39
C ASP A 187 17.34 -31.45 -3.84
N ASP A 188 16.80 -30.36 -4.39
CA ASP A 188 16.21 -30.27 -5.73
C ASP A 188 17.25 -29.82 -6.78
N ALA A 189 17.35 -30.57 -7.88
CA ALA A 189 18.21 -30.22 -9.01
C ALA A 189 17.67 -29.04 -9.84
N PHE A 190 16.36 -28.83 -9.86
CA PHE A 190 15.64 -27.75 -10.54
C PHE A 190 14.60 -27.07 -9.61
N PRO A 191 15.03 -26.31 -8.58
CA PRO A 191 14.14 -25.73 -7.55
C PRO A 191 12.99 -24.83 -8.06
N LEU A 192 13.04 -24.41 -9.33
CA LEU A 192 12.06 -23.52 -9.96
C LEU A 192 11.26 -24.26 -11.05
N ASN A 193 11.21 -25.58 -11.03
CA ASN A 193 10.51 -26.35 -12.03
C ASN A 193 9.83 -27.57 -11.42
N LYS A 194 8.57 -27.37 -11.03
CA LYS A 194 7.69 -28.37 -10.40
C LYS A 194 7.57 -29.73 -11.09
N ALA A 195 8.07 -29.86 -12.31
CA ALA A 195 8.05 -31.08 -13.09
C ALA A 195 9.37 -31.86 -13.06
N GLU A 196 10.46 -31.31 -12.50
CA GLU A 196 11.80 -31.90 -12.52
C GLU A 196 12.47 -31.66 -11.17
N TRP A 197 12.93 -32.70 -10.49
CA TRP A 197 13.59 -32.58 -9.18
C TRP A 197 14.94 -33.33 -9.11
N LEU A 198 15.24 -34.16 -10.09
CA LEU A 198 16.42 -35.03 -10.15
C LEU A 198 17.11 -34.86 -11.50
N ASP A 199 18.44 -34.85 -11.49
CA ASP A 199 19.35 -34.78 -12.63
C ASP A 199 20.47 -35.82 -12.38
N THR A 200 20.23 -37.05 -12.83
CA THR A 200 21.04 -38.21 -12.44
C THR A 200 22.45 -38.15 -13.05
N ASP A 201 22.61 -37.68 -14.28
CA ASP A 201 23.90 -37.59 -14.97
C ASP A 201 24.57 -36.19 -14.91
N GLY A 202 23.83 -35.17 -14.48
CA GLY A 202 24.29 -33.79 -14.30
C GLY A 202 24.38 -33.00 -15.61
N ASP A 203 23.62 -33.35 -16.64
CA ASP A 203 23.63 -32.67 -17.93
C ASP A 203 22.75 -31.39 -17.97
N GLY A 204 21.90 -31.21 -16.96
CA GLY A 204 20.99 -30.07 -16.81
C GLY A 204 19.60 -30.26 -17.46
N LEU A 205 19.26 -31.47 -17.91
CA LEU A 205 17.91 -31.95 -18.12
C LEU A 205 17.48 -32.78 -16.91
N GLY A 206 16.22 -32.67 -16.51
CA GLY A 206 15.71 -33.48 -15.40
C GLY A 206 15.20 -34.83 -15.89
N ASP A 207 15.31 -35.84 -15.04
CA ASP A 207 14.99 -37.24 -15.35
C ASP A 207 13.53 -37.45 -15.86
N ASN A 208 12.58 -36.54 -15.60
CA ASN A 208 11.22 -36.70 -16.16
C ASN A 208 11.13 -36.28 -17.64
N SER A 209 12.09 -35.50 -18.13
CA SER A 209 12.20 -35.01 -19.51
C SER A 209 13.40 -35.54 -20.28
N ASP A 210 14.42 -36.03 -19.58
CA ASP A 210 15.55 -36.72 -20.18
C ASP A 210 15.11 -38.08 -20.73
N LEU A 211 15.87 -38.59 -21.70
CA LEU A 211 15.67 -39.89 -22.31
C LEU A 211 16.84 -40.84 -22.03
N ASP A 212 17.89 -40.40 -21.34
CA ASP A 212 19.16 -41.09 -21.04
C ASP A 212 19.63 -40.66 -19.63
N ASP A 213 18.81 -40.97 -18.61
CA ASP A 213 18.92 -40.39 -17.25
C ASP A 213 20.30 -40.55 -16.60
N ASP A 214 21.05 -41.63 -16.91
CA ASP A 214 22.38 -41.89 -16.37
C ASP A 214 23.56 -41.50 -17.29
N GLY A 215 23.25 -41.03 -18.50
CA GLY A 215 24.21 -40.54 -19.49
C GLY A 215 25.15 -41.62 -20.04
N ASP A 216 24.77 -42.90 -19.98
CA ASP A 216 25.58 -44.01 -20.50
C ASP A 216 25.44 -44.22 -22.03
N GLN A 217 24.57 -43.44 -22.67
CA GLN A 217 24.19 -43.43 -24.09
C GLN A 217 23.14 -44.48 -24.50
N PHE A 218 22.43 -45.07 -23.53
CA PHE A 218 21.29 -45.93 -23.77
C PHE A 218 20.02 -45.26 -23.25
N THR A 219 18.99 -45.16 -24.09
CA THR A 219 17.78 -44.47 -23.67
C THR A 219 16.99 -45.27 -22.62
N ASP A 220 16.31 -44.63 -21.68
CA ASP A 220 15.56 -45.32 -20.61
C ASP A 220 14.51 -46.30 -21.16
N GLU A 221 13.87 -45.98 -22.30
CA GLU A 221 12.94 -46.89 -22.99
C GLU A 221 13.64 -48.19 -23.41
N TYR A 222 14.87 -48.09 -23.94
CA TYR A 222 15.67 -49.24 -24.36
C TYR A 222 16.17 -50.05 -23.16
N GLU A 223 16.56 -49.36 -22.10
CA GLU A 223 17.05 -49.97 -20.88
C GLU A 223 15.99 -50.74 -20.10
N LEU A 224 14.79 -50.17 -19.99
CA LEU A 224 13.63 -50.83 -19.43
C LEU A 224 13.31 -52.13 -20.18
N ASP A 225 13.40 -52.10 -21.52
CA ASP A 225 13.23 -53.27 -22.37
C ASP A 225 14.37 -54.29 -22.21
N CYS A 226 15.58 -53.82 -21.90
CA CYS A 226 16.78 -54.64 -21.70
C CYS A 226 17.01 -55.13 -20.25
N MET A 227 16.17 -54.71 -19.31
CA MET A 227 16.31 -54.99 -17.88
C MET A 227 17.61 -54.42 -17.26
N SER A 228 18.14 -53.33 -17.82
CA SER A 228 19.12 -52.48 -17.15
C SER A 228 18.43 -51.45 -16.24
N ASP A 229 19.22 -50.72 -15.47
CA ASP A 229 18.75 -49.71 -14.52
C ASP A 229 19.12 -48.34 -15.06
N SER A 230 18.13 -47.54 -15.48
CA SER A 230 18.35 -46.28 -16.17
C SER A 230 18.91 -45.16 -15.30
N LEU A 231 19.09 -45.42 -14.00
CA LEU A 231 19.68 -44.47 -13.06
C LEU A 231 21.09 -44.90 -12.59
N ASP A 232 21.68 -45.94 -13.20
CA ASP A 232 22.99 -46.48 -12.82
C ASP A 232 23.89 -46.65 -14.05
N PRO A 233 24.86 -45.74 -14.28
CA PRO A 233 25.68 -45.75 -15.49
C PRO A 233 26.64 -46.95 -15.61
N ASP A 234 26.74 -47.78 -14.56
CA ASP A 234 27.45 -49.07 -14.61
C ASP A 234 26.53 -50.24 -15.04
N SER A 235 25.25 -49.98 -15.30
CA SER A 235 24.18 -50.95 -15.54
C SER A 235 23.83 -51.16 -17.01
N SER A 236 24.71 -50.87 -17.97
CA SER A 236 24.33 -50.90 -19.40
C SER A 236 23.75 -52.24 -19.91
N PRO A 237 22.84 -52.20 -20.90
CA PRO A 237 22.32 -53.38 -21.59
C PRO A 237 23.41 -54.35 -22.07
N ILE A 238 23.29 -55.63 -21.69
CA ILE A 238 24.23 -56.67 -22.14
C ILE A 238 23.86 -57.11 -23.56
N ASP A 239 24.81 -57.00 -24.48
CA ASP A 239 24.76 -57.54 -25.85
C ASP A 239 25.91 -58.55 -26.02
N SER A 240 25.62 -59.84 -25.80
CA SER A 240 26.62 -60.90 -25.77
C SER A 240 27.21 -61.23 -27.14
N ASP A 241 26.46 -61.06 -28.23
CA ASP A 241 26.87 -61.43 -29.59
C ASP A 241 27.24 -60.24 -30.50
N GLY A 242 26.92 -59.02 -30.05
CA GLY A 242 27.28 -57.76 -30.69
C GLY A 242 26.43 -57.39 -31.90
N ASP A 243 25.21 -57.93 -32.02
CA ASP A 243 24.33 -57.68 -33.16
C ASP A 243 23.49 -56.39 -33.04
N GLY A 244 23.56 -55.73 -31.88
CA GLY A 244 22.86 -54.48 -31.57
C GLY A 244 21.49 -54.67 -30.92
N ILE A 245 21.14 -55.89 -30.49
CA ILE A 245 19.97 -56.20 -29.67
C ILE A 245 20.47 -56.78 -28.35
N CYS A 246 20.00 -56.27 -27.22
CA CYS A 246 20.39 -56.82 -25.93
C CYS A 246 19.83 -58.23 -25.69
N ASP A 247 20.55 -59.01 -24.87
CA ASP A 247 20.25 -60.40 -24.53
C ASP A 247 18.80 -60.60 -24.02
N ALA A 248 18.23 -59.60 -23.34
CA ALA A 248 16.87 -59.67 -22.79
C ALA A 248 15.77 -59.60 -23.88
N MET A 249 16.06 -58.91 -24.99
CA MET A 249 15.18 -58.82 -26.16
C MET A 249 15.54 -59.84 -27.25
N ASP A 250 16.73 -60.41 -27.21
CA ASP A 250 17.19 -61.38 -28.18
C ASP A 250 16.69 -62.81 -27.87
N VAL A 251 15.66 -63.23 -28.61
CA VAL A 251 15.10 -64.59 -28.54
C VAL A 251 15.96 -65.65 -29.22
N PHE A 252 17.08 -65.25 -29.83
CA PHE A 252 18.06 -66.14 -30.44
C PHE A 252 19.30 -66.31 -29.55
N ASP A 253 19.09 -66.54 -28.24
CA ASP A 253 20.12 -66.97 -27.27
C ASP A 253 21.20 -67.83 -27.93
N ASP A 254 22.38 -67.24 -28.04
CA ASP A 254 23.58 -67.77 -28.64
C ASP A 254 24.08 -69.00 -27.86
N SER A 255 23.45 -70.13 -28.13
CA SER A 255 24.16 -71.41 -28.07
C SER A 255 24.81 -71.67 -29.43
N THR A 256 25.93 -71.00 -29.66
CA THR A 256 26.90 -71.34 -30.71
C THR A 256 26.30 -71.32 -32.11
N SER A 257 25.96 -70.15 -32.64
CA SER A 257 25.81 -70.04 -34.10
C SER A 257 26.94 -69.21 -34.69
N ASN A 258 28.01 -69.91 -35.02
CA ASN A 258 28.99 -69.50 -36.01
C ASN A 258 28.35 -69.53 -37.43
N ASP A 259 27.13 -69.01 -37.57
CA ASP A 259 26.31 -68.95 -38.77
C ASP A 259 25.63 -67.56 -38.79
N THR A 260 26.27 -66.51 -39.29
CA THR A 260 26.70 -66.47 -40.69
C THR A 260 27.75 -65.38 -40.96
N PRO A 261 28.71 -65.64 -41.86
CA PRO A 261 29.53 -64.58 -42.41
C PRO A 261 28.69 -63.78 -43.42
N GLY A 262 28.10 -62.68 -42.96
CA GLY A 262 27.85 -61.50 -43.78
C GLY A 262 26.57 -61.45 -44.66
N PHE A 263 26.01 -60.25 -44.66
CA PHE A 263 25.17 -59.60 -45.68
C PHE A 263 23.72 -60.08 -45.90
N GLY A 264 22.78 -59.21 -45.53
CA GLY A 264 21.43 -59.08 -46.10
C GLY A 264 20.36 -59.20 -45.02
N LEU A 265 19.76 -58.10 -44.55
CA LEU A 265 18.73 -57.40 -45.30
C LEU A 265 18.63 -55.93 -44.85
N ILE A 266 18.92 -55.02 -45.77
CA ILE A 266 18.38 -53.67 -45.74
C ILE A 266 16.86 -53.81 -45.85
N SER A 267 16.13 -53.55 -44.77
CA SER A 267 14.69 -53.34 -44.84
C SER A 267 14.44 -52.00 -45.54
N LEU A 268 14.34 -52.07 -46.87
CA LEU A 268 13.78 -51.03 -47.72
C LEU A 268 12.29 -50.89 -47.40
N ILE A 269 11.93 -50.08 -46.40
CA ILE A 269 10.62 -49.43 -46.41
C ILE A 269 10.75 -48.18 -47.29
N SER A 270 10.52 -48.39 -48.58
CA SER A 270 10.15 -47.32 -49.49
C SER A 270 8.73 -46.87 -49.20
N VAL A 271 8.55 -45.68 -48.61
CA VAL A 271 7.34 -44.88 -48.81
C VAL A 271 7.76 -43.62 -49.55
N LEU A 272 7.47 -43.60 -50.85
CA LEU A 272 7.72 -42.47 -51.74
C LEU A 272 6.39 -42.10 -52.40
N ALA A 273 5.81 -41.00 -51.95
CA ALA A 273 4.84 -40.09 -52.60
C ALA A 273 4.05 -39.37 -51.48
N LEU A 274 3.90 -38.05 -51.41
CA LEU A 274 3.71 -37.09 -52.49
C LEU A 274 4.06 -35.67 -52.00
N ALA A 275 4.61 -34.86 -52.88
CA ALA A 275 4.90 -33.46 -52.68
C ALA A 275 3.67 -32.60 -52.34
N ALA A 276 3.86 -31.59 -51.49
CA ALA A 276 3.22 -30.28 -51.63
C ALA A 276 4.13 -29.18 -51.09
N LEU A 277 4.78 -28.46 -52.00
CA LEU A 277 5.22 -27.10 -51.78
C LEU A 277 4.02 -26.24 -51.39
N ALA A 278 4.11 -25.51 -50.29
CA ALA A 278 3.46 -24.22 -50.15
C ALA A 278 4.34 -23.28 -49.33
N ARG A 279 5.17 -22.52 -50.06
CA ARG A 279 5.63 -21.18 -49.66
C ARG A 279 4.41 -20.29 -49.41
N ARG A 280 4.38 -19.55 -48.31
CA ARG A 280 4.03 -18.12 -48.34
C ARG A 280 4.50 -17.39 -47.09
N GLU A 281 5.13 -16.26 -47.39
CA GLU A 281 5.52 -15.07 -46.60
C GLU A 281 5.15 -15.02 -45.12
#